data_AF-A0A5K3EUS4-F1
#
_entry.id   AF-A0A5K3EUS4-F1
#
_cell.length_a   1.000
_cell.length_b   1.000
_cell.length_c   1.000
_cell.angle_alpha   90.00
_cell.angle_beta   90.00
_cell.angle_gamma   90.00
#
_symmetry.space_group_name_H-M   'P 1'
#
loop_
_entity.id
_entity.type
_entity.pdbx_description
1 polymer ?
#
loop_
_entity_poly.entity_id
_entity_poly.type
_entity_poly.pdbx_seq_one_letter_code
_entity_poly.pdbx_strand_id
1 'polypeptide(L)'
;MKNPLDQRNILHLVAKLCLHPGESFKSSSLQDSQKMLLPLYNYLMEVLPDVPSDPNQFFHSSGVSTLGDKVLAAAFTLECLLYALLNLVQFHPLFFGMAELAEDDDSLREGVCRLQSLRHKVQYLARLIQSHKSTIIARWQLTFNKDLYPDVTSLVVRSALENVEIMARCLLRNRIDSGVLGKVTPSWINSKPELKRSMPVLTSASLSTTAKRNVRQQFPQVPAGRWSKRFRRGGGRRF
;
A
#
# COMPACT_ATOMS: atom_id res chain seq x y z
N MET A 1 26.94 -9.91 10.22
CA MET A 1 25.73 -9.23 9.69
C MET A 1 24.95 -10.26 8.89
N LYS A 2 23.66 -10.49 9.17
CA LYS A 2 22.83 -11.45 8.42
C LYS A 2 22.62 -10.92 6.99
N ASN A 3 22.63 -11.79 5.99
CA ASN A 3 22.43 -11.40 4.60
C ASN A 3 21.03 -10.77 4.44
N PRO A 4 20.90 -9.53 3.92
CA PRO A 4 19.62 -8.87 3.74
C PRO A 4 18.66 -9.63 2.83
N LEU A 5 19.19 -10.44 1.89
CA LEU A 5 18.40 -11.35 1.06
C LEU A 5 17.73 -12.46 1.88
N ASP A 6 18.47 -13.08 2.80
CA ASP A 6 17.96 -14.17 3.63
C ASP A 6 16.85 -13.66 4.57
N GLN A 7 17.07 -12.48 5.15
CA GLN A 7 16.07 -11.81 5.98
C GLN A 7 14.80 -11.48 5.19
N ARG A 8 14.94 -10.98 3.96
CA ARG A 8 13.81 -10.72 3.07
C ARG A 8 13.05 -12.01 2.71
N ASN A 9 13.75 -13.09 2.37
CA ASN A 9 13.13 -14.36 2.01
C ASN A 9 12.34 -14.97 3.18
N ILE A 10 12.88 -14.87 4.40
CA ILE A 10 12.17 -15.27 5.62
C ILE A 10 10.91 -14.42 5.80
N LEU A 11 11.01 -13.10 5.64
CA LEU A 11 9.86 -12.19 5.79
C LEU A 11 8.79 -12.43 4.72
N HIS A 12 9.17 -12.72 3.47
CA HIS A 12 8.24 -13.15 2.43
C HIS A 12 7.50 -14.44 2.82
N LEU A 13 8.24 -15.43 3.35
CA LEU A 13 7.65 -16.70 3.78
C LEU A 13 6.66 -16.47 4.93
N VAL A 14 7.04 -15.70 5.94
CA VAL A 14 6.18 -15.33 7.07
C VAL A 14 4.92 -14.62 6.57
N ALA A 15 5.06 -13.60 5.72
CA ALA A 15 3.92 -12.85 5.18
C ALA A 15 2.96 -13.73 4.37
N LYS A 16 3.48 -14.73 3.64
CA LYS A 16 2.65 -15.73 2.94
C LYS A 16 1.89 -16.62 3.91
N LEU A 17 2.53 -17.12 4.97
CA LEU A 17 1.88 -17.97 5.96
C LEU A 17 0.80 -17.20 6.73
N CYS A 18 1.00 -15.91 6.98
CA CYS A 18 0.02 -15.04 7.64
C CYS A 18 -1.25 -14.78 6.83
N LEU A 19 -1.27 -15.07 5.52
CA LEU A 19 -2.49 -14.95 4.69
C LEU A 19 -3.56 -15.98 5.10
N HIS A 20 -3.12 -17.14 5.58
CA HIS A 20 -3.99 -18.24 5.97
C HIS A 20 -3.61 -18.73 7.37
N PRO A 21 -3.88 -17.91 8.42
CA PRO A 21 -3.58 -18.35 9.78
C PRO A 21 -4.38 -19.61 10.11
N GLY A 22 -3.75 -20.55 10.80
CA GLY A 22 -4.39 -21.79 11.23
C GLY A 22 -5.49 -21.56 12.27
N GLU A 23 -6.39 -22.53 12.43
CA GLU A 23 -7.48 -22.44 13.42
C GLU A 23 -6.97 -22.26 14.85
N SER A 24 -5.83 -22.88 15.20
CA SER A 24 -5.17 -22.69 16.49
C SER A 24 -4.82 -21.23 16.79
N PHE A 25 -4.46 -20.45 15.75
CA PHE A 25 -4.24 -19.02 15.91
C PHE A 25 -5.56 -18.26 16.06
N LYS A 26 -6.55 -18.56 15.21
CA LYS A 26 -7.84 -17.86 15.22
C LYS A 26 -8.63 -18.06 16.52
N SER A 27 -8.53 -19.24 17.12
CA SER A 27 -9.20 -19.58 18.38
C SER A 27 -8.32 -19.37 19.62
N SER A 28 -7.14 -18.76 19.47
CA SER A 28 -6.22 -18.56 20.60
C SER A 28 -6.77 -17.56 21.62
N SER A 29 -6.35 -17.72 22.87
CA SER A 29 -6.67 -16.76 23.94
C SER A 29 -6.05 -15.39 23.64
N LEU A 30 -6.57 -14.33 24.26
CA LEU A 30 -6.00 -12.98 24.12
C LEU A 30 -4.51 -12.94 24.53
N GLN A 31 -4.14 -13.62 25.62
CA GLN A 31 -2.76 -13.64 26.09
C GLN A 31 -1.82 -14.33 25.10
N ASP A 32 -2.27 -15.44 24.50
CA ASP A 32 -1.45 -16.17 23.52
C ASP A 32 -1.35 -15.41 22.20
N SER A 33 -2.44 -14.79 21.75
CA SER A 33 -2.41 -13.96 20.55
C SER A 33 -1.53 -12.72 20.72
N GLN A 34 -1.52 -12.10 21.91
CA GLN A 34 -0.58 -11.04 22.23
C GLN A 34 0.88 -11.52 22.18
N LYS A 35 1.21 -12.67 22.78
CA LYS A 35 2.57 -13.25 22.72
C LYS A 35 3.04 -13.50 21.27
N MET A 36 2.12 -13.84 20.38
CA MET A 36 2.42 -14.08 18.96
C MET A 36 2.51 -12.78 18.13
N LEU A 37 1.64 -11.80 18.38
CA LEU A 37 1.55 -10.56 17.61
C LEU A 37 2.56 -9.49 18.05
N LEU A 38 2.91 -9.45 19.33
CA LEU A 38 3.77 -8.42 19.91
C LEU A 38 5.18 -8.42 19.31
N PRO A 39 5.85 -9.56 19.06
CA PRO A 39 7.16 -9.57 18.38
C PRO A 39 7.09 -8.97 16.98
N LEU A 40 6.05 -9.28 16.22
CA LEU A 40 5.84 -8.74 14.87
C LEU A 40 5.60 -7.23 14.91
N TYR A 41 4.77 -6.77 15.86
CA TYR A 41 4.52 -5.36 16.10
C TYR A 41 5.79 -4.60 16.51
N ASN A 42 6.55 -5.11 17.48
CA ASN A 42 7.78 -4.47 17.96
C ASN A 42 8.80 -4.35 16.84
N TYR A 43 8.96 -5.42 16.05
CA TYR A 43 9.88 -5.38 14.92
C TYR A 43 9.42 -4.40 13.83
N LEU A 44 8.12 -4.29 13.56
CA LEU A 44 7.59 -3.23 12.70
C LEU A 44 7.92 -1.82 13.25
N MET A 45 7.75 -1.59 14.54
CA MET A 45 8.02 -0.29 15.18
C MET A 45 9.50 0.11 15.13
N GLU A 46 10.41 -0.87 15.18
CA GLU A 46 11.86 -0.65 15.00
C GLU A 46 12.23 -0.31 13.55
N VAL A 47 11.58 -0.93 12.57
CA VAL A 47 11.84 -0.69 11.15
C VAL A 47 11.20 0.61 10.67
N LEU A 48 10.08 1.03 11.27
CA LEU A 48 9.39 2.27 10.92
C LEU A 48 10.24 3.51 11.24
N PRO A 49 10.29 4.49 10.33
CA PRO A 49 11.09 5.69 10.53
C PRO A 49 10.61 6.48 11.75
N ASP A 50 11.55 6.99 12.54
CA ASP A 50 11.24 7.84 13.68
C ASP A 50 10.69 9.18 13.22
N VAL A 51 9.64 9.63 13.90
CA VAL A 51 9.05 10.94 13.63
C VAL A 51 9.97 11.99 14.25
N PRO A 52 10.48 12.96 13.47
CA PRO A 52 11.38 13.97 13.98
C PRO A 52 10.66 14.84 15.01
N SER A 53 11.32 15.08 16.14
CA SER A 53 10.79 15.94 17.21
C SER A 53 10.61 17.40 16.76
N ASP A 54 11.37 17.82 15.74
CA ASP A 54 11.28 19.15 15.15
C ASP A 54 10.80 19.05 13.67
N PRO A 55 9.61 19.58 13.34
CA PRO A 55 9.08 19.55 11.99
C PRO A 55 9.91 20.34 10.98
N ASN A 56 10.75 21.29 11.42
CA ASN A 56 11.58 22.12 10.55
C ASN A 56 12.90 21.45 10.13
N GLN A 57 13.33 20.39 10.83
CA GLN A 57 14.49 19.57 10.43
C GLN A 57 14.25 18.80 9.13
N PHE A 58 13.00 18.69 8.69
CA PHE A 58 12.63 17.95 7.49
C PHE A 58 12.91 18.74 6.19
N PHE A 59 12.84 20.08 6.25
CA PHE A 59 12.97 20.95 5.07
C PHE A 59 14.38 21.47 4.84
N HIS A 60 15.22 21.43 5.87
CA HIS A 60 16.58 21.93 5.83
C HIS A 60 17.56 20.79 6.06
N SER A 61 18.48 20.62 5.11
CA SER A 61 19.62 19.70 5.12
C SER A 61 19.38 18.33 4.46
N SER A 62 20.50 17.79 4.01
CA SER A 62 20.78 16.45 3.47
C SER A 62 20.09 15.25 4.16
N GLY A 63 19.30 15.42 5.23
CA GLY A 63 18.56 14.36 5.93
C GLY A 63 17.47 13.67 5.09
N VAL A 64 16.91 14.35 4.09
CA VAL A 64 16.03 13.70 3.09
C VAL A 64 16.79 12.60 2.34
N SER A 65 18.13 12.73 2.22
CA SER A 65 18.92 11.70 1.56
C SER A 65 18.96 10.42 2.37
N THR A 66 19.44 10.50 3.61
CA THR A 66 19.62 9.33 4.48
C THR A 66 18.29 8.68 4.87
N LEU A 67 17.23 9.47 5.02
CA LEU A 67 15.90 8.96 5.37
C LEU A 67 15.21 8.25 4.19
N GLY A 68 15.33 8.81 2.98
CA GLY A 68 14.88 8.15 1.75
C GLY A 68 15.61 6.81 1.54
N ASP A 69 16.91 6.76 1.86
CA ASP A 69 17.72 5.54 1.73
C ASP A 69 17.32 4.48 2.78
N LYS A 70 16.95 4.90 4.00
CA LYS A 70 16.39 4.00 5.03
C LYS A 70 15.03 3.43 4.62
N VAL A 71 14.12 4.28 4.15
CA VAL A 71 12.80 3.83 3.65
C VAL A 71 12.99 2.89 2.46
N LEU A 72 13.96 3.18 1.59
CA LEU A 72 14.26 2.33 0.45
C LEU A 72 14.78 0.96 0.87
N ALA A 73 15.76 0.92 1.77
CA ALA A 73 16.31 -0.33 2.29
C ALA A 73 15.26 -1.16 3.04
N ALA A 74 14.28 -0.48 3.66
CA ALA A 74 13.22 -1.11 4.44
C ALA A 74 11.93 -1.38 3.66
N ALA A 75 11.77 -0.92 2.40
CA ALA A 75 10.47 -0.95 1.71
C ALA A 75 9.84 -2.35 1.66
N PHE A 76 10.63 -3.37 1.31
CA PHE A 76 10.18 -4.76 1.29
C PHE A 76 9.89 -5.31 2.68
N THR A 77 10.74 -4.99 3.65
CA THR A 77 10.55 -5.37 5.05
C THR A 77 9.24 -4.79 5.59
N LEU A 78 9.01 -3.50 5.36
CA LEU A 78 7.80 -2.79 5.76
C LEU A 78 6.55 -3.39 5.10
N GLU A 79 6.63 -3.69 3.81
CA GLU A 79 5.55 -4.36 3.09
C GLU A 79 5.21 -5.71 3.73
N CYS A 80 6.21 -6.56 4.00
CA CYS A 80 6.00 -7.87 4.63
C CYS A 80 5.38 -7.75 6.02
N LEU A 81 5.96 -6.88 6.87
CA LEU A 81 5.53 -6.73 8.26
C LEU A 81 4.13 -6.15 8.36
N LEU A 82 3.83 -5.10 7.59
CA LEU A 82 2.48 -4.52 7.54
C LEU A 82 1.48 -5.54 7.01
N TYR A 83 1.82 -6.26 5.94
CA TYR A 83 0.94 -7.26 5.35
C TYR A 83 0.65 -8.40 6.31
N ALA A 84 1.68 -8.95 6.96
CA ALA A 84 1.54 -10.00 7.95
C ALA A 84 0.69 -9.53 9.15
N LEU A 85 1.02 -8.37 9.73
CA LEU A 85 0.33 -7.85 10.91
C LEU A 85 -1.15 -7.60 10.64
N LEU A 86 -1.46 -6.95 9.51
CA LEU A 86 -2.83 -6.65 9.14
C LEU A 86 -3.68 -7.91 8.85
N ASN A 87 -3.08 -8.94 8.24
CA ASN A 87 -3.77 -10.22 8.02
C ASN A 87 -4.00 -11.02 9.30
N LEU A 88 -3.17 -10.84 10.34
CA LEU A 88 -3.34 -11.54 11.61
C LEU A 88 -4.28 -10.81 12.59
N VAL A 89 -4.17 -9.49 12.68
CA VAL A 89 -4.91 -8.68 13.67
C VAL A 89 -6.42 -8.71 13.44
N GLN A 90 -6.89 -8.96 12.22
CA GLN A 90 -8.33 -9.12 11.95
C GLN A 90 -8.99 -10.23 12.78
N PHE A 91 -8.23 -11.24 13.21
CA PHE A 91 -8.73 -12.32 14.08
C PHE A 91 -8.64 -11.98 15.57
N HIS A 92 -7.85 -10.96 15.94
CA HIS A 92 -7.60 -10.54 17.32
C HIS A 92 -7.74 -9.02 17.46
N PRO A 93 -8.95 -8.45 17.26
CA PRO A 93 -9.17 -7.01 17.23
C PRO A 93 -8.83 -6.30 18.56
N LEU A 94 -8.89 -7.01 19.68
CA LEU A 94 -8.46 -6.52 20.99
C LEU A 94 -6.97 -6.14 21.04
N PHE A 95 -6.13 -6.72 20.17
CA PHE A 95 -4.72 -6.35 20.07
C PHE A 95 -4.49 -4.85 19.77
N PHE A 96 -5.46 -4.20 19.13
CA PHE A 96 -5.45 -2.75 18.88
C PHE A 96 -6.60 -2.01 19.57
N GLY A 97 -7.26 -2.64 20.53
CA GLY A 97 -8.40 -2.06 21.25
C GLY A 97 -9.60 -1.76 20.35
N MET A 98 -9.82 -2.59 19.31
CA MET A 98 -10.84 -2.37 18.28
C MET A 98 -12.13 -3.16 18.51
N ALA A 99 -12.24 -3.87 19.63
CA ALA A 99 -13.44 -4.64 19.97
C ALA A 99 -14.40 -3.79 20.80
N GLU A 100 -15.69 -3.84 20.47
CA GLU A 100 -16.75 -3.05 21.12
C GLU A 100 -17.20 -3.63 22.48
N LEU A 101 -16.65 -4.79 22.88
CA LEU A 101 -17.13 -5.63 23.99
C LEU A 101 -16.03 -6.00 25.00
N ALA A 102 -14.94 -5.24 25.09
CA ALA A 102 -13.93 -5.55 26.10
C ALA A 102 -14.46 -5.18 27.50
N GLU A 103 -14.67 -6.19 28.36
CA GLU A 103 -14.96 -5.96 29.78
C GLU A 103 -13.70 -5.60 30.59
N ASP A 104 -12.52 -5.78 30.00
CA ASP A 104 -11.22 -5.44 30.59
C ASP A 104 -10.68 -4.12 30.02
N ASP A 105 -10.86 -3.05 30.78
CA ASP A 105 -10.47 -1.68 30.44
C ASP A 105 -8.95 -1.54 30.24
N ASP A 106 -8.12 -2.30 30.97
CA ASP A 106 -6.67 -2.15 30.91
C ASP A 106 -6.07 -2.73 29.62
N SER A 107 -6.51 -3.94 29.23
CA SER A 107 -6.11 -4.56 27.96
C SER A 107 -6.56 -3.75 26.75
N LEU A 108 -7.76 -3.17 26.80
CA LEU A 108 -8.27 -2.30 25.74
C LEU A 108 -7.44 -1.02 25.65
N ARG A 109 -7.13 -0.37 26.78
CA ARG A 109 -6.29 0.83 26.82
C ARG A 109 -4.90 0.58 26.23
N GLU A 110 -4.27 -0.54 26.58
CA GLU A 110 -2.95 -0.90 26.01
C GLU A 110 -3.03 -1.08 24.48
N GLY A 111 -4.06 -1.79 24.00
CA GLY A 111 -4.31 -1.96 22.58
C GLY A 111 -4.50 -0.63 21.84
N VAL A 112 -5.25 0.31 22.43
CA VAL A 112 -5.44 1.66 21.88
C VAL A 112 -4.12 2.44 21.82
N CYS A 113 -3.33 2.43 22.89
CA CYS A 113 -2.02 3.07 22.93
C CYS A 113 -1.06 2.51 21.87
N ARG A 114 -1.08 1.19 21.69
CA ARG A 114 -0.33 0.47 20.67
C ARG A 114 -0.71 0.92 19.26
N LEU A 115 -2.02 0.97 18.97
CA LEU A 115 -2.52 1.43 17.67
C LEU A 115 -2.18 2.90 17.42
N GLN A 116 -2.31 3.77 18.41
CA GLN A 116 -1.98 5.19 18.29
C GLN A 116 -0.48 5.40 17.98
N SER A 117 0.39 4.68 18.69
CA SER A 117 1.84 4.72 18.45
C SER A 117 2.19 4.29 17.01
N LEU A 118 1.57 3.20 16.54
CA LEU A 118 1.73 2.74 15.17
C LEU A 118 1.22 3.77 14.17
N ARG A 119 0.00 4.30 14.37
CA ARG A 119 -0.63 5.32 13.51
C ARG A 119 0.28 6.53 13.32
N HIS A 120 0.91 7.00 14.40
CA HIS A 120 1.83 8.13 14.32
C HIS A 120 3.00 7.86 13.37
N LYS A 121 3.67 6.71 13.53
CA LYS A 121 4.79 6.30 12.66
C LYS A 121 4.35 6.02 11.22
N VAL A 122 3.22 5.34 10.99
CA VAL A 122 2.76 5.05 9.61
C VAL A 122 2.22 6.28 8.90
N GLN A 123 1.65 7.25 9.62
CA GLN A 123 1.27 8.54 9.05
C GLN A 123 2.50 9.29 8.52
N TYR A 124 3.59 9.28 9.30
CA TYR A 124 4.85 9.87 8.88
C TYR A 124 5.46 9.13 7.68
N LEU A 125 5.49 7.79 7.71
CA LEU A 125 5.91 6.98 6.57
C LEU A 125 5.10 7.29 5.30
N ALA A 126 3.78 7.40 5.40
CA ALA A 126 2.93 7.72 4.25
C ALA A 126 3.27 9.09 3.65
N ARG A 127 3.51 10.11 4.49
CA ARG A 127 3.96 11.44 4.05
C ARG A 127 5.32 11.40 3.36
N LEU A 128 6.24 10.60 3.90
CA LEU A 128 7.57 10.38 3.34
C LEU A 128 7.50 9.77 1.94
N ILE A 129 6.74 8.67 1.80
CA ILE A 129 6.56 8.02 0.50
C ILE A 129 5.90 9.00 -0.47
N GLN A 130 4.80 9.64 -0.09
CA GLN A 130 4.09 10.59 -0.96
C GLN A 130 4.99 11.73 -1.46
N SER A 131 5.86 12.27 -0.60
CA SER A 131 6.71 13.43 -0.93
C SER A 131 7.97 13.05 -1.71
N HIS A 132 8.47 11.82 -1.55
CA HIS A 132 9.78 11.42 -2.06
C HIS A 132 9.76 10.15 -2.92
N LYS A 133 8.60 9.63 -3.31
CA LYS A 133 8.47 8.37 -4.09
C LYS A 133 9.37 8.31 -5.31
N SER A 134 9.38 9.36 -6.12
CA SER A 134 10.21 9.44 -7.34
C SER A 134 11.70 9.43 -7.01
N THR A 135 12.12 10.20 -6.01
CA THR A 135 13.51 10.25 -5.53
C THR A 135 13.97 8.91 -4.94
N ILE A 136 13.11 8.24 -4.16
CA ILE A 136 13.36 6.91 -3.59
C ILE A 136 13.59 5.90 -4.72
N ILE A 137 12.72 5.88 -5.73
CA ILE A 137 12.85 4.96 -6.88
C ILE A 137 14.11 5.29 -7.71
N ALA A 138 14.36 6.57 -7.99
CA ALA A 138 15.54 6.99 -8.75
C ALA A 138 16.84 6.59 -8.03
N ARG A 139 16.89 6.77 -6.71
CA ARG A 139 18.03 6.30 -5.91
C ARG A 139 18.15 4.80 -5.85
N TRP A 140 17.05 4.07 -5.78
CA TRP A 140 17.11 2.62 -5.89
C TRP A 140 17.82 2.17 -7.16
N GLN A 141 17.53 2.81 -8.28
CA GLN A 141 18.20 2.50 -9.55
C GLN A 141 19.70 2.87 -9.56
N LEU A 142 20.13 3.81 -8.73
CA LEU A 142 21.52 4.32 -8.66
C LEU A 142 22.37 3.64 -7.57
N THR A 143 21.77 3.32 -6.42
CA THR A 143 22.45 2.89 -5.19
C THR A 143 22.31 1.39 -4.94
N PHE A 144 21.19 0.78 -5.35
CA PHE A 144 21.01 -0.66 -5.21
C PHE A 144 21.63 -1.36 -6.42
N ASN A 145 22.90 -1.74 -6.22
CA ASN A 145 23.64 -2.56 -7.16
C ASN A 145 22.81 -3.80 -7.53
N LYS A 146 22.78 -4.13 -8.83
CA LYS A 146 22.25 -5.40 -9.35
C LYS A 146 22.74 -6.62 -8.57
N ASP A 147 23.85 -6.53 -7.86
CA ASP A 147 24.48 -7.61 -7.11
C ASP A 147 23.68 -8.05 -5.86
N LEU A 148 22.97 -7.14 -5.18
CA LEU A 148 22.22 -7.47 -3.95
C LEU A 148 20.81 -7.95 -4.22
N TYR A 149 20.19 -7.51 -5.31
CA TYR A 149 18.81 -7.89 -5.67
C TYR A 149 18.65 -7.91 -7.20
N PRO A 150 19.28 -8.88 -7.90
CA PRO A 150 19.33 -8.91 -9.36
C PRO A 150 17.94 -9.00 -10.01
N ASP A 151 16.99 -9.62 -9.32
CA ASP A 151 15.63 -9.88 -9.82
C ASP A 151 14.61 -8.79 -9.44
N VAL A 152 15.01 -7.80 -8.65
CA VAL A 152 14.12 -6.70 -8.29
C VAL A 152 14.21 -5.64 -9.36
N THR A 153 13.06 -5.18 -9.85
CA THR A 153 12.98 -4.06 -10.79
C THR A 153 12.46 -2.82 -10.08
N SER A 154 12.65 -1.64 -10.69
CA SER A 154 12.06 -0.40 -10.16
C SER A 154 10.53 -0.44 -10.12
N LEU A 155 9.90 -1.30 -10.93
CA LEU A 155 8.47 -1.58 -10.87
C LEU A 155 8.10 -2.33 -9.59
N VAL A 156 8.88 -3.33 -9.19
CA VAL A 156 8.68 -4.09 -7.94
C VAL A 156 8.82 -3.18 -6.72
N VAL A 157 9.82 -2.29 -6.71
CA VAL A 157 9.98 -1.28 -5.64
C VAL A 157 8.80 -0.31 -5.61
N ARG A 158 8.34 0.18 -6.77
CA ARG A 158 7.16 1.04 -6.85
C ARG A 158 5.92 0.35 -6.29
N SER A 159 5.71 -0.91 -6.66
CA SER A 159 4.62 -1.74 -6.17
C SER A 159 4.69 -1.93 -4.65
N ALA A 160 5.87 -2.20 -4.09
CA ALA A 160 6.07 -2.32 -2.64
C ALA A 160 5.70 -1.03 -1.91
N LEU A 161 6.18 0.13 -2.39
CA LEU A 161 5.86 1.43 -1.80
C LEU A 161 4.35 1.73 -1.87
N GLU A 162 3.68 1.39 -2.98
CA GLU A 162 2.23 1.57 -3.13
C GLU A 162 1.45 0.68 -2.16
N ASN A 163 1.85 -0.58 -2.02
CA ASN A 163 1.25 -1.51 -1.07
C ASN A 163 1.41 -1.01 0.37
N VAL A 164 2.61 -0.51 0.73
CA VAL A 164 2.87 0.12 2.02
C VAL A 164 1.96 1.33 2.24
N GLU A 165 1.79 2.21 1.26
CA GLU A 165 0.88 3.36 1.35
C GLU A 165 -0.59 2.94 1.54
N ILE A 166 -1.04 1.88 0.85
CA ILE A 166 -2.40 1.34 0.98
C ILE A 166 -2.60 0.79 2.39
N MET A 167 -1.67 -0.03 2.87
CA MET A 167 -1.72 -0.64 4.21
C MET A 167 -1.62 0.40 5.33
N ALA A 168 -0.78 1.43 5.16
CA ALA A 168 -0.73 2.56 6.08
C ALA A 168 -2.09 3.28 6.15
N ARG A 169 -2.74 3.51 5.00
CA ARG A 169 -4.10 4.09 4.97
C ARG A 169 -5.14 3.22 5.66
N CYS A 170 -5.02 1.88 5.63
CA CYS A 170 -5.89 1.00 6.40
C CYS A 170 -5.76 1.23 7.91
N LEU A 171 -4.54 1.36 8.42
CA LEU A 171 -4.26 1.56 9.85
C LEU A 171 -4.75 2.91 10.37
N LEU A 172 -4.79 3.94 9.52
CA LEU A 172 -5.25 5.28 9.88
C LEU A 172 -6.79 5.39 9.98
N ARG A 173 -7.53 4.37 9.55
CA ARG A 173 -9.00 4.35 9.69
C ARG A 173 -9.41 3.92 11.09
N ASN A 174 -10.62 4.30 11.50
CA ASN A 174 -11.23 3.91 12.77
C ASN A 174 -11.53 2.40 12.86
N ARG A 175 -11.61 1.70 11.72
CA ARG A 175 -11.72 0.24 11.62
C ARG A 175 -10.73 -0.28 10.58
N ILE A 176 -10.07 -1.39 10.90
CA ILE A 176 -9.19 -2.08 9.93
C ILE A 176 -10.10 -2.86 8.99
N ASP A 177 -10.21 -2.37 7.76
CA ASP A 177 -11.09 -2.92 6.73
C ASP A 177 -10.39 -4.05 5.98
N SER A 178 -10.83 -5.29 6.21
CA SER A 178 -10.34 -6.49 5.53
C SER A 178 -10.56 -6.45 4.03
N GLY A 179 -11.57 -5.71 3.54
CA GLY A 179 -11.85 -5.55 2.11
C GLY A 179 -10.80 -4.73 1.36
N VAL A 180 -10.02 -3.90 2.06
CA VAL A 180 -8.88 -3.20 1.45
C VAL A 180 -7.66 -4.12 1.36
N LEU A 181 -7.44 -4.95 2.39
CA LEU A 181 -6.34 -5.93 2.40
C LEU A 181 -6.48 -6.97 1.30
N GLY A 182 -7.70 -7.45 1.04
CA GLY A 182 -7.96 -8.39 -0.05
C GLY A 182 -7.65 -7.84 -1.46
N LYS A 183 -7.40 -6.54 -1.61
CA LYS A 183 -7.01 -5.90 -2.88
C LYS A 183 -5.50 -5.65 -2.99
N VAL A 184 -4.76 -5.80 -1.90
CA VAL A 184 -3.30 -5.63 -1.89
C VAL A 184 -2.67 -6.91 -2.42
N THR A 185 -1.98 -6.81 -3.56
CA THR A 185 -1.15 -7.91 -4.06
C THR A 185 0.30 -7.59 -3.74
N PRO A 186 0.95 -8.33 -2.82
CA PRO A 186 2.34 -8.09 -2.48
C PRO A 186 3.28 -8.09 -3.69
N SER A 187 4.28 -7.20 -3.66
CA SER A 187 5.20 -6.92 -4.77
C SER A 187 5.98 -8.15 -5.25
N TRP A 188 6.13 -9.16 -4.39
CA TRP A 188 6.82 -10.41 -4.67
C TRP A 188 5.94 -11.52 -5.26
N ILE A 189 4.62 -11.34 -5.36
CA ILE A 189 3.71 -12.36 -5.92
C ILE A 189 3.65 -12.28 -7.45
N ASN A 190 3.69 -11.06 -8.01
CA ASN A 190 3.61 -10.81 -9.46
C ASN A 190 4.90 -10.18 -10.01
N SER A 191 6.06 -10.73 -9.63
CA SER A 191 7.37 -10.28 -10.13
C SER A 191 7.64 -10.67 -11.59
N LYS A 192 6.74 -11.43 -12.23
CA LYS A 192 6.72 -11.48 -13.70
C LYS A 192 6.03 -10.21 -14.17
N PRO A 193 6.75 -9.29 -14.86
CA PRO A 193 6.04 -8.27 -15.59
C PRO A 193 5.12 -9.04 -16.53
N GLU A 194 3.81 -8.81 -16.44
CA GLU A 194 3.00 -9.00 -17.62
C GLU A 194 3.67 -8.13 -18.68
N LEU A 195 4.45 -8.78 -19.55
CA LEU A 195 4.72 -8.31 -20.88
C LEU A 195 3.33 -8.04 -21.45
N LYS A 196 2.83 -6.81 -21.22
CA LYS A 196 1.91 -6.18 -22.14
C LYS A 196 2.67 -6.22 -23.45
N ARG A 197 2.46 -7.30 -24.20
CA ARG A 197 2.76 -7.39 -25.62
C ARG A 197 2.11 -6.14 -26.19
N SER A 198 2.89 -5.10 -26.41
CA SER A 198 2.58 -4.13 -27.43
C SER A 198 2.44 -4.95 -28.70
N MET A 199 1.21 -5.29 -29.07
CA MET A 199 0.90 -5.80 -30.39
C MET A 199 1.35 -4.70 -31.37
N PRO A 200 2.35 -4.94 -32.23
CA PRO A 200 2.47 -4.13 -33.41
C PRO A 200 1.32 -4.59 -34.31
N VAL A 201 0.26 -3.79 -34.38
CA VAL A 201 -0.71 -3.97 -35.46
C VAL A 201 0.05 -3.66 -36.75
N LEU A 202 0.43 -4.72 -37.45
CA LEU A 202 0.79 -4.70 -38.85
C LEU A 202 -0.28 -3.93 -39.61
N THR A 203 0.06 -2.74 -40.11
CA THR A 203 -0.62 -2.16 -41.26
C THR A 203 0.43 -1.83 -42.32
N SER A 204 0.97 -2.89 -42.92
CA SER A 204 1.45 -2.84 -44.29
C SER A 204 0.23 -2.82 -45.22
N ALA A 205 -0.13 -1.65 -45.75
CA ALA A 205 -0.76 -1.49 -47.06
C ALA A 205 -1.04 -0.01 -47.35
N SER A 206 0.01 0.72 -47.74
CA SER A 206 -0.16 1.90 -48.59
C SER A 206 -0.02 1.47 -50.05
N LEU A 207 -0.88 2.03 -50.90
CA LEU A 207 -0.89 2.02 -52.38
C LEU A 207 -1.85 1.01 -53.04
N SER A 208 -3.06 1.45 -53.38
CA SER A 208 -3.42 1.73 -54.79
C SER A 208 -4.90 2.11 -54.96
N THR A 209 -5.10 2.89 -56.02
CA THR A 209 -6.23 3.73 -56.41
C THR A 209 -7.36 3.01 -57.16
N THR A 210 -8.51 3.67 -57.19
CA THR A 210 -9.61 3.63 -58.19
C THR A 210 -10.62 2.46 -58.23
N ALA A 211 -11.86 2.81 -57.84
CA ALA A 211 -13.09 2.79 -58.68
C ALA A 211 -14.28 1.90 -58.27
N LYS A 212 -15.45 2.58 -58.23
CA LYS A 212 -16.86 2.15 -58.44
C LYS A 212 -17.73 1.65 -57.26
N ARG A 213 -18.54 2.61 -56.78
CA ARG A 213 -20.02 2.70 -56.89
C ARG A 213 -20.92 1.79 -56.04
N ASN A 214 -21.59 2.46 -55.08
CA ASN A 214 -22.95 2.29 -54.52
C ASN A 214 -23.33 0.97 -53.84
N VAL A 215 -23.83 1.04 -52.60
CA VAL A 215 -25.28 1.07 -52.27
C VAL A 215 -25.46 1.34 -50.76
N ARG A 216 -26.47 2.18 -50.49
CA ARG A 216 -27.06 2.61 -49.21
C ARG A 216 -27.05 1.57 -48.07
N GLN A 217 -26.75 2.04 -46.85
CA GLN A 217 -27.74 2.18 -45.77
C GLN A 217 -27.21 3.09 -44.67
N GLN A 218 -27.96 4.15 -44.40
CA GLN A 218 -27.74 5.16 -43.37
C GLN A 218 -28.38 4.70 -42.06
N PHE A 219 -27.69 4.87 -40.94
CA PHE A 219 -28.29 5.31 -39.67
C PHE A 219 -27.40 6.40 -39.05
N PRO A 220 -27.98 7.44 -38.42
CA PRO A 220 -27.32 8.74 -38.29
C PRO A 220 -26.45 8.84 -37.03
N GLN A 221 -25.28 9.44 -37.20
CA GLN A 221 -24.54 10.10 -36.12
C GLN A 221 -25.39 11.23 -35.54
N VAL A 222 -25.55 11.26 -34.21
CA VAL A 222 -26.07 12.45 -33.50
C VAL A 222 -24.87 13.23 -32.95
N PRO A 223 -24.71 14.52 -33.28
CA PRO A 223 -23.61 15.32 -32.77
C PRO A 223 -23.91 15.92 -31.38
N ALA A 224 -22.83 16.23 -30.69
CA ALA A 224 -22.79 16.92 -29.41
C ALA A 224 -23.44 18.30 -29.47
N GLY A 225 -24.19 18.67 -28.43
CA GLY A 225 -24.43 20.08 -28.11
C GLY A 225 -25.71 20.37 -27.34
N ARG A 226 -25.53 21.02 -26.18
CA ARG A 226 -26.48 21.89 -25.46
C ARG A 226 -27.79 21.25 -24.98
N TRP A 227 -27.99 21.29 -23.65
CA TRP A 227 -29.04 22.12 -23.07
C TRP A 227 -28.50 22.84 -21.83
N SER A 228 -28.82 24.12 -21.77
CA SER A 228 -28.34 25.13 -20.83
C SER A 228 -29.49 25.53 -19.91
N LYS A 229 -29.17 25.58 -18.61
CA LYS A 229 -29.66 26.52 -17.59
C LYS A 229 -31.15 26.49 -17.14
N ARG A 230 -31.23 26.27 -15.82
CA ARG A 230 -31.93 27.05 -14.77
C ARG A 230 -33.44 27.04 -14.74
N PHE A 231 -33.99 26.75 -13.55
CA PHE A 231 -34.78 27.60 -12.62
C PHE A 231 -35.15 26.68 -11.42
N ARG A 232 -35.16 27.03 -10.13
CA ARG A 232 -34.75 28.19 -9.33
C ARG A 232 -34.71 27.72 -7.86
N ARG A 233 -33.79 28.26 -7.05
CA ARG A 233 -33.84 28.23 -5.58
C ARG A 233 -34.98 29.11 -5.07
N GLY A 234 -35.55 28.72 -3.92
CA GLY A 234 -35.78 29.60 -2.77
C GLY A 234 -37.00 30.52 -2.78
N GLY A 235 -37.88 30.31 -1.80
CA GLY A 235 -38.91 31.27 -1.39
C GLY A 235 -39.68 30.71 -0.20
N GLY A 236 -39.33 31.15 1.01
CA GLY A 236 -40.10 30.82 2.22
C GLY A 236 -41.29 31.75 2.44
N ARG A 237 -42.24 31.33 3.29
CA ARG A 237 -42.83 32.04 4.43
C ARG A 237 -44.09 31.31 4.93
N ARG A 238 -44.15 31.14 6.26
CA ARG A 238 -45.28 31.25 7.21
C ARG A 238 -46.70 31.03 6.65
N PHE A 239 -47.46 30.11 7.24
CA PHE A 239 -48.34 30.34 8.40
C PHE A 239 -48.43 29.05 9.22
#